data_AF-A0A0F9INX6-F1
#
_entry.id   AF-A0A0F9INX6-F1
#
_cell.length_a   1.000
_cell.length_b   1.000
_cell.length_c   1.000
_cell.angle_alpha   90.00
_cell.angle_beta   90.00
_cell.angle_gamma   90.00
#
_symmetry.space_group_name_H-M   'P 1'
#
loop_
_entity.id
_entity.type
_entity.pdbx_description
1 polymer ?
#
loop_
_entity_poly.entity_id
_entity_poly.type
_entity_poly.pdbx_seq_one_letter_code
_entity_poly.pdbx_strand_id
1 'polypeptide(L)'
;TPNSGLANVSKRVGQSVPYAAAFKDVGAFVTDHSLATLAWLKNPVESEFPSLRLSAACNAALQPSERFWAKFVEEVEELRSKPDADVDMLHIIRTEPIARKDLMQMTLGSEKMLREKKTIAELIERTKARLAQEFIVREEAALEKAAKATARVEAAMSKAKIDAARFTKPAVVGAVGLYVLAVGAVAAFIGIGPILGTELSQLGKSILGGATAIALIVPVFVPIPTLKKLKSGLASKVHEWIYKCILRSRHLDK
;
A
#
# COMPACT_ATOMS: atom_id res chain seq x y z
N THR A 1 -17.81 -1.73 -61.92
CA THR A 1 -16.45 -1.94 -62.44
C THR A 1 -16.19 -3.43 -62.50
N PRO A 2 -15.70 -3.99 -63.63
CA PRO A 2 -15.38 -5.41 -63.70
C PRO A 2 -14.23 -5.71 -62.72
N ASN A 3 -14.29 -6.86 -62.03
CA ASN A 3 -13.29 -7.28 -61.04
C ASN A 3 -11.84 -7.26 -61.59
N SER A 4 -11.68 -7.43 -62.91
CA SER A 4 -10.40 -7.31 -63.60
C SER A 4 -9.78 -5.91 -63.51
N GLY A 5 -10.59 -4.85 -63.47
CA GLY A 5 -10.13 -3.48 -63.31
C GLY A 5 -9.60 -3.20 -61.90
N LEU A 6 -10.31 -3.68 -60.88
CA LEU A 6 -9.89 -3.57 -59.48
C LEU A 6 -8.63 -4.39 -59.21
N ALA A 7 -8.52 -5.60 -59.76
CA ALA A 7 -7.32 -6.44 -59.66
C ALA A 7 -6.09 -5.78 -60.31
N ASN A 8 -6.25 -5.13 -61.46
CA ASN A 8 -5.15 -4.43 -62.13
C ASN A 8 -4.71 -3.14 -61.41
N VAL A 9 -5.63 -2.45 -60.74
CA VAL A 9 -5.31 -1.28 -59.92
C VAL A 9 -4.61 -1.72 -58.63
N SER A 10 -5.11 -2.75 -57.96
CA SER A 10 -4.50 -3.34 -56.76
C SER A 10 -3.07 -3.84 -57.05
N LYS A 11 -2.84 -4.52 -58.19
CA LYS A 11 -1.50 -4.95 -58.61
C LYS A 11 -0.54 -3.78 -58.83
N ARG A 12 -1.00 -2.68 -59.45
CA ARG A 12 -0.19 -1.48 -59.66
C ARG A 12 0.15 -0.76 -58.35
N VAL A 13 -0.82 -0.65 -57.44
CA VAL A 13 -0.61 -0.05 -56.11
C VAL A 13 0.33 -0.91 -55.26
N GLY A 14 0.21 -2.24 -55.31
CA GLY A 14 1.11 -3.16 -54.63
C GLY A 14 2.55 -3.10 -55.13
N GLN A 15 2.77 -2.73 -56.40
CA GLN A 15 4.10 -2.57 -56.99
C GLN A 15 4.74 -1.20 -56.72
N SER A 16 3.95 -0.16 -56.40
CA SER A 16 4.45 1.20 -56.17
C SER A 16 4.88 1.48 -54.72
N VAL A 17 4.60 0.57 -53.77
CA VAL A 17 5.00 0.74 -52.36
C VAL A 17 6.37 0.08 -52.14
N PRO A 18 7.39 0.79 -51.65
CA PRO A 18 8.75 0.25 -51.44
C PRO A 18 8.85 -0.90 -50.42
N TYR A 19 7.75 -1.25 -49.74
CA TYR A 19 7.62 -2.43 -48.87
C TYR A 19 7.22 -3.74 -49.62
N ALA A 20 7.06 -3.70 -50.95
CA ALA A 20 6.61 -4.84 -51.75
C ALA A 20 7.53 -6.09 -51.69
N ALA A 21 8.79 -5.94 -51.24
CA ALA A 21 9.68 -7.08 -51.03
C ALA A 21 9.32 -7.90 -49.78
N ALA A 22 8.71 -7.29 -48.75
CA ALA A 22 8.33 -7.97 -47.50
C ALA A 22 6.94 -8.64 -47.58
N PHE A 23 6.07 -8.16 -48.48
CA PHE A 23 4.73 -8.69 -48.71
C PHE A 23 4.61 -9.55 -49.97
N LYS A 24 5.74 -9.96 -50.57
CA LYS A 24 5.77 -10.78 -51.79
C LYS A 24 5.01 -12.11 -51.64
N ASP A 25 4.82 -12.56 -50.39
CA ASP A 25 4.10 -13.81 -50.05
C ASP A 25 2.66 -13.60 -49.56
N VAL A 26 2.19 -12.36 -49.38
CA VAL A 26 0.77 -12.13 -49.07
C VAL A 26 0.02 -12.05 -50.39
N GLY A 27 -0.50 -13.21 -50.81
CA GLY A 27 -1.31 -13.32 -52.01
C GLY A 27 -2.44 -12.28 -51.99
N ALA A 28 -2.76 -11.74 -53.17
CA ALA A 28 -3.89 -10.79 -53.35
C ALA A 28 -5.25 -11.38 -52.95
N PHE A 29 -5.29 -12.68 -52.67
CA PHE A 29 -6.42 -13.40 -52.13
C PHE A 29 -6.07 -13.84 -50.71
N VAL A 30 -6.87 -13.40 -49.75
CA VAL A 30 -6.84 -13.97 -48.40
C VAL A 30 -7.46 -15.36 -48.53
N THR A 31 -6.63 -16.40 -48.42
CA THR A 31 -7.13 -17.77 -48.45
C THR A 31 -7.89 -18.08 -47.16
N ASP A 32 -8.85 -19.01 -47.23
CA ASP A 32 -9.56 -19.50 -46.04
C ASP A 32 -8.58 -20.06 -44.99
N HIS A 33 -7.43 -20.57 -45.42
CA HIS A 33 -6.33 -20.97 -44.54
C HIS A 33 -5.73 -19.78 -43.77
N SER A 34 -5.48 -18.66 -44.44
CA SER A 34 -5.00 -17.42 -43.79
C SER A 34 -6.02 -16.87 -42.79
N LEU A 35 -7.32 -16.87 -43.15
CA LEU A 35 -8.39 -16.47 -42.25
C LEU A 35 -8.55 -17.41 -41.06
N ALA A 36 -8.50 -18.73 -41.29
CA ALA A 36 -8.56 -19.74 -40.23
C ALA A 36 -7.36 -19.62 -39.28
N THR A 37 -6.17 -19.36 -39.81
CA THR A 37 -4.95 -19.14 -39.00
C THR A 37 -5.08 -17.88 -38.14
N LEU A 38 -5.58 -16.77 -38.70
CA LEU A 38 -5.83 -15.55 -37.94
C LEU A 38 -6.95 -15.73 -36.91
N ALA A 39 -8.01 -16.46 -37.25
CA ALA A 39 -9.10 -16.78 -36.33
C ALA A 39 -8.60 -17.65 -35.17
N TRP A 40 -7.74 -18.63 -35.46
CA TRP A 40 -7.09 -19.48 -34.46
C TRP A 40 -6.12 -18.70 -33.57
N LEU A 41 -5.31 -17.80 -34.13
CA LEU A 41 -4.43 -16.93 -33.35
C LEU A 41 -5.20 -15.96 -32.45
N LYS A 42 -6.38 -15.50 -32.89
CA LYS A 42 -7.22 -14.56 -32.14
C LYS A 42 -7.97 -15.24 -30.99
N ASN A 43 -8.36 -16.49 -31.16
CA ASN A 43 -9.04 -17.26 -30.13
C ASN A 43 -8.60 -18.73 -30.21
N PRO A 44 -7.41 -19.06 -29.68
CA PRO A 44 -6.93 -20.43 -29.70
C PRO A 44 -7.90 -21.26 -28.88
N VAL A 45 -8.63 -22.16 -29.54
CA VAL A 45 -9.44 -23.18 -28.87
C VAL A 45 -8.51 -23.87 -27.87
N GLU A 46 -8.93 -23.98 -26.60
CA GLU A 46 -8.18 -24.60 -25.50
C GLU A 46 -7.59 -25.93 -25.92
N SER A 47 -6.40 -25.86 -26.48
CA SER A 47 -5.56 -26.98 -26.87
C SER A 47 -4.29 -26.75 -26.10
N GLU A 48 -3.74 -27.81 -25.51
CA GLU A 48 -2.46 -27.80 -24.81
C GLU A 48 -1.32 -27.52 -25.81
N PHE A 49 -1.32 -26.33 -26.41
CA PHE A 49 -0.21 -25.89 -27.21
C PHE A 49 0.94 -25.63 -26.24
N PRO A 50 2.16 -26.10 -26.54
CA PRO A 50 3.31 -25.85 -25.68
C PRO A 50 3.67 -24.36 -25.78
N SER A 51 2.95 -23.53 -25.03
CA SER A 51 3.05 -22.07 -25.00
C SER A 51 4.48 -21.62 -24.73
N LEU A 52 5.21 -22.38 -23.92
CA LEU A 52 6.63 -22.20 -23.64
C LEU A 52 7.52 -22.45 -24.86
N ARG A 53 7.22 -23.46 -25.70
CA ARG A 53 8.01 -23.70 -26.93
C ARG A 53 7.75 -22.63 -27.97
N LEU A 54 6.49 -22.22 -28.13
CA LEU A 54 6.14 -21.16 -29.07
C LEU A 54 6.74 -19.83 -28.63
N SER A 55 6.64 -19.47 -27.36
CA SER A 55 7.27 -18.24 -26.84
C SER A 55 8.79 -18.28 -26.92
N ALA A 56 9.41 -19.43 -26.67
CA ALA A 56 10.85 -19.62 -26.85
C ALA A 56 11.28 -19.48 -28.32
N ALA A 57 10.52 -20.05 -29.25
CA ALA A 57 10.77 -19.93 -30.69
C ALA A 57 10.60 -18.49 -31.18
N CYS A 58 9.53 -17.81 -30.76
CA CYS A 58 9.33 -16.38 -31.04
C CYS A 58 10.45 -15.53 -30.44
N ASN A 59 10.87 -15.82 -29.21
CA ASN A 59 11.96 -15.09 -28.57
C ASN A 59 13.30 -15.32 -29.29
N ALA A 60 13.59 -16.56 -29.71
CA ALA A 60 14.79 -16.87 -30.49
C ALA A 60 14.77 -16.19 -31.86
N ALA A 61 13.60 -16.10 -32.51
CA ALA A 61 13.45 -15.41 -33.80
C ALA A 61 13.57 -13.88 -33.68
N LEU A 62 13.18 -13.30 -32.53
CA LEU A 62 13.31 -11.87 -32.24
C LEU A 62 14.70 -11.48 -31.73
N GLN A 63 15.53 -12.45 -31.35
CA GLN A 63 16.90 -12.17 -30.96
C GLN A 63 17.72 -11.77 -32.19
N PRO A 64 18.48 -10.66 -32.12
CA PRO A 64 19.34 -10.26 -33.21
C PRO A 64 20.50 -11.24 -33.37
N SER A 65 21.05 -11.29 -34.57
CA SER A 65 22.16 -12.20 -34.91
C SER A 65 23.41 -11.90 -34.07
N GLU A 66 24.27 -12.90 -33.88
CA GLU A 66 25.57 -12.69 -33.23
C GLU A 66 26.43 -11.65 -33.95
N ARG A 67 26.31 -11.56 -35.28
CA ARG A 67 26.98 -10.55 -36.11
C ARG A 67 26.55 -9.14 -35.76
N PHE A 68 25.25 -8.92 -35.51
CA PHE A 68 24.73 -7.64 -35.05
C PHE A 68 25.37 -7.22 -33.72
N TRP A 69 25.48 -8.14 -32.76
CA TRP A 69 26.11 -7.86 -31.46
C TRP A 69 27.60 -7.59 -31.58
N ALA A 70 28.33 -8.35 -32.40
CA ALA A 70 29.74 -8.11 -32.66
C ALA A 70 29.97 -6.70 -33.23
N LYS A 71 29.13 -6.29 -34.19
CA LYS A 71 29.17 -4.94 -34.78
C LYS A 71 28.80 -3.85 -33.78
N PHE A 72 27.82 -4.10 -32.92
CA PHE A 72 27.46 -3.19 -31.84
C PHE A 72 28.63 -2.97 -30.88
N VAL A 73 29.33 -4.03 -30.46
CA VAL A 73 30.50 -3.91 -29.57
C VAL A 73 31.63 -3.14 -30.25
N GLU A 74 31.90 -3.41 -31.53
CA GLU A 74 32.89 -2.67 -32.33
C GLU A 74 32.60 -1.16 -32.35
N GLU A 75 31.37 -0.76 -32.68
CA GLU A 75 30.97 0.65 -32.73
C GLU A 75 31.04 1.32 -31.33
N VAL A 76 30.71 0.58 -30.26
CA VAL A 76 30.85 1.08 -28.88
C VAL A 76 32.32 1.31 -28.50
N GLU A 77 33.24 0.41 -28.88
CA GLU A 77 34.67 0.61 -28.63
C GLU A 77 35.25 1.73 -29.51
N GLU A 78 34.77 1.89 -30.76
CA GLU A 78 35.11 3.05 -31.59
C GLU A 78 34.69 4.37 -30.95
N LEU A 79 33.47 4.42 -30.37
CA LEU A 79 33.02 5.60 -29.63
C LEU A 79 33.84 5.85 -28.38
N ARG A 80 34.21 4.80 -27.65
CA ARG A 80 35.06 4.90 -26.46
C ARG A 80 36.45 5.47 -26.76
N SER A 81 36.97 5.26 -27.98
CA SER A 81 38.26 5.82 -28.39
C SER A 81 38.24 7.35 -28.56
N LYS A 82 37.07 7.99 -28.58
CA LYS A 82 36.93 9.43 -28.72
C LYS A 82 37.12 10.12 -27.36
N PRO A 83 37.79 11.29 -27.30
CA PRO A 83 38.10 11.98 -26.05
C PRO A 83 36.87 12.50 -25.29
N ASP A 84 35.76 12.77 -25.99
CA ASP A 84 34.51 13.28 -25.39
C ASP A 84 33.50 12.18 -25.02
N ALA A 85 33.92 10.91 -25.04
CA ALA A 85 33.01 9.79 -24.79
C ALA A 85 32.71 9.61 -23.29
N ASP A 86 31.42 9.59 -22.96
CA ASP A 86 30.91 9.26 -21.62
C ASP A 86 31.05 7.74 -21.36
N VAL A 87 32.18 7.35 -20.76
CA VAL A 87 32.57 5.94 -20.56
C VAL A 87 31.56 5.19 -19.68
N ASP A 88 31.03 5.84 -18.65
CA ASP A 88 30.06 5.25 -17.74
C ASP A 88 28.77 4.92 -18.49
N MET A 89 28.32 5.84 -19.34
CA MET A 89 27.12 5.61 -20.14
C MET A 89 27.31 4.51 -21.18
N LEU A 90 28.48 4.40 -21.81
CA LEU A 90 28.79 3.29 -22.71
C LEU A 90 28.77 1.94 -21.99
N HIS A 91 29.18 1.90 -20.72
CA HIS A 91 29.07 0.70 -19.90
C HIS A 91 27.59 0.36 -19.61
N ILE A 92 26.81 1.36 -19.19
CA ILE A 92 25.37 1.23 -18.93
C ILE A 92 24.64 0.66 -20.15
N ILE A 93 24.93 1.13 -21.36
CA ILE A 93 24.24 0.65 -22.57
C ILE A 93 24.55 -0.83 -22.85
N ARG A 94 25.74 -1.32 -22.49
CA ARG A 94 26.11 -2.73 -22.66
C ARG A 94 25.41 -3.63 -21.66
N THR A 95 25.25 -3.17 -20.42
CA THR A 95 24.72 -3.97 -19.31
C THR A 95 23.20 -3.89 -19.20
N GLU A 96 22.62 -2.70 -19.39
CA GLU A 96 21.21 -2.47 -19.10
C GLU A 96 20.27 -3.07 -20.15
N PRO A 97 19.25 -3.83 -19.75
CA PRO A 97 18.26 -4.39 -20.66
C PRO A 97 17.41 -3.30 -21.33
N ILE A 98 17.29 -2.14 -20.68
CA ILE A 98 16.57 -0.96 -21.16
C ILE A 98 17.18 -0.48 -22.49
N ALA A 99 18.50 -0.31 -22.51
CA ALA A 99 19.24 0.14 -23.67
C ALA A 99 19.19 -0.88 -24.81
N ARG A 100 19.30 -2.18 -24.51
CA ARG A 100 19.15 -3.24 -25.52
C ARG A 100 17.78 -3.21 -26.19
N LYS A 101 16.72 -2.99 -25.42
CA LYS A 101 15.36 -2.89 -25.96
C LYS A 101 15.22 -1.67 -26.87
N ASP A 102 15.74 -0.52 -26.47
CA ASP A 102 15.67 0.70 -27.28
C ASP A 102 16.52 0.58 -28.56
N LEU A 103 17.73 0.01 -28.47
CA LEU A 103 18.57 -0.31 -29.62
C LEU A 103 17.81 -1.18 -30.62
N MET A 104 17.08 -2.17 -30.13
CA MET A 104 16.31 -3.08 -30.96
C MET A 104 15.11 -2.40 -31.61
N GLN A 105 14.43 -1.51 -30.91
CA GLN A 105 13.34 -0.72 -31.49
C GLN A 105 13.83 0.25 -32.57
N MET A 106 15.02 0.83 -32.41
CA MET A 106 15.58 1.79 -33.36
C MET A 106 16.15 1.11 -34.61
N THR A 107 16.77 -0.05 -34.44
CA THR A 107 17.47 -0.74 -35.55
C THR A 107 16.64 -1.86 -36.19
N LEU A 108 15.62 -2.37 -35.50
CA LEU A 108 14.85 -3.57 -35.87
C LEU A 108 15.76 -4.79 -36.17
N GLY A 109 16.98 -4.81 -35.63
CA GLY A 109 17.98 -5.86 -35.86
C GLY A 109 18.76 -5.72 -37.17
N SER A 110 18.62 -4.60 -37.87
CA SER A 110 19.37 -4.33 -39.09
C SER A 110 20.76 -3.77 -38.79
N GLU A 111 21.80 -4.48 -39.22
CA GLU A 111 23.20 -4.03 -39.14
C GLU A 111 23.45 -2.71 -39.88
N LYS A 112 22.66 -2.42 -40.93
CA LYS A 112 22.80 -1.18 -41.70
C LYS A 112 22.41 0.05 -40.88
N MET A 113 21.32 -0.06 -40.12
CA MET A 113 20.82 1.01 -39.25
C MET A 113 21.77 1.30 -38.10
N LEU A 114 22.53 0.29 -37.66
CA LEU A 114 23.51 0.44 -36.59
C LEU A 114 24.72 1.29 -37.01
N ARG A 115 25.15 1.19 -38.27
CA ARG A 115 26.28 1.96 -38.83
C ARG A 115 25.98 3.44 -39.05
N GLU A 116 24.72 3.83 -38.96
CA GLU A 116 24.38 5.25 -39.00
C GLU A 116 24.91 5.89 -37.71
N LYS A 117 25.94 6.74 -37.82
CA LYS A 117 26.65 7.36 -36.67
C LYS A 117 25.76 8.02 -35.62
N LYS A 118 24.51 8.36 -35.97
CA LYS A 118 23.55 8.99 -35.05
C LYS A 118 22.84 7.99 -34.14
N THR A 119 22.75 6.72 -34.52
CA THR A 119 21.94 5.72 -33.82
C THR A 119 22.42 5.47 -32.38
N ILE A 120 23.73 5.35 -32.14
CA ILE A 120 24.24 5.12 -30.78
C ILE A 120 24.21 6.39 -29.92
N ALA A 121 24.49 7.56 -30.50
CA ALA A 121 24.37 8.83 -29.78
C ALA A 121 22.92 9.10 -29.36
N GLU A 122 21.96 8.84 -30.25
CA GLU A 122 20.53 8.95 -29.95
C GLU A 122 20.10 7.89 -28.93
N LEU A 123 20.65 6.67 -29.00
CA LEU A 123 20.42 5.64 -27.99
C LEU A 123 20.90 6.07 -26.61
N ILE A 124 22.07 6.72 -26.51
CA ILE A 124 22.59 7.27 -25.26
C ILE A 124 21.59 8.25 -24.67
N GLU A 125 21.19 9.27 -25.43
CA GLU A 125 20.28 10.30 -24.94
C GLU A 125 18.92 9.73 -24.54
N ARG A 126 18.38 8.82 -25.34
CA ARG A 126 17.11 8.15 -25.04
C ARG A 126 17.20 7.30 -23.77
N THR A 127 18.29 6.57 -23.59
CA THR A 127 18.51 5.74 -22.40
C THR A 127 18.67 6.63 -21.16
N LYS A 128 19.39 7.77 -21.27
CA LYS A 128 19.51 8.76 -20.18
C LYS A 128 18.14 9.30 -19.76
N ALA A 129 17.34 9.75 -20.73
CA ALA A 129 16.00 10.27 -20.47
C ALA A 129 15.10 9.24 -19.78
N ARG A 130 15.16 7.98 -20.22
CA ARG A 130 14.34 6.90 -19.67
C ARG A 130 14.79 6.47 -18.28
N LEU A 131 16.10 6.39 -18.02
CA LEU A 131 16.63 6.14 -16.69
C LEU A 131 16.23 7.24 -15.72
N ALA A 132 16.36 8.51 -16.11
CA ALA A 132 15.93 9.65 -15.31
C ALA A 132 14.43 9.57 -14.96
N GLN A 133 13.60 9.21 -15.94
CA GLN A 133 12.17 9.02 -15.72
C GLN A 133 11.88 7.86 -14.76
N GLU A 134 12.58 6.74 -14.87
CA GLU A 134 12.42 5.61 -13.94
C GLU A 134 12.81 6.00 -12.51
N PHE A 135 13.84 6.82 -12.32
CA PHE A 135 14.22 7.30 -10.99
C PHE A 135 13.11 8.17 -10.38
N ILE A 136 12.56 9.11 -11.14
CA ILE A 136 11.45 9.97 -10.69
C ILE A 136 10.25 9.11 -10.27
N VAL A 137 9.84 8.17 -11.13
CA VAL A 137 8.69 7.29 -10.84
C VAL A 137 8.93 6.41 -9.62
N ARG A 138 10.16 5.89 -9.44
CA ARG A 138 10.52 5.09 -8.27
C ARG A 138 10.51 5.92 -6.99
N GLU A 139 10.99 7.15 -7.04
CA GLU A 139 10.98 8.07 -5.91
C GLU A 139 9.56 8.44 -5.50
N GLU A 140 8.70 8.82 -6.46
CA GLU A 140 7.28 9.09 -6.21
C GLU A 140 6.56 7.88 -5.59
N ALA A 141 6.79 6.68 -6.11
CA ALA A 141 6.24 5.46 -5.56
C ALA A 141 6.78 5.13 -4.15
N ALA A 142 8.03 5.49 -3.86
CA ALA A 142 8.61 5.33 -2.53
C ALA A 142 8.01 6.32 -1.53
N LEU A 143 7.83 7.58 -1.92
CA LEU A 143 7.17 8.61 -1.13
C LEU A 143 5.71 8.25 -0.84
N GLU A 144 4.97 7.75 -1.84
CA GLU A 144 3.59 7.30 -1.66
C GLU A 144 3.49 6.12 -0.67
N LYS A 145 4.42 5.17 -0.76
CA LYS A 145 4.50 4.05 0.19
C LYS A 145 4.84 4.54 1.60
N ALA A 146 5.75 5.49 1.74
CA ALA A 146 6.10 6.09 3.02
C ALA A 146 4.90 6.83 3.64
N ALA A 147 4.18 7.64 2.85
CA ALA A 147 2.98 8.34 3.29
C ALA A 147 1.86 7.37 3.70
N LYS A 148 1.68 6.27 2.97
CA LYS A 148 0.73 5.21 3.35
C LYS A 148 1.15 4.50 4.63
N ALA A 149 2.46 4.29 4.84
CA ALA A 149 2.97 3.68 6.06
C ALA A 149 2.75 4.58 7.27
N THR A 150 3.03 5.89 7.17
CA THR A 150 2.78 6.84 8.26
C THR A 150 1.28 6.96 8.56
N ALA A 151 0.42 7.06 7.54
CA ALA A 151 -1.03 7.08 7.72
C ALA A 151 -1.57 5.81 8.41
N ARG A 152 -1.00 4.63 8.10
CA ARG A 152 -1.34 3.37 8.79
C ARG A 152 -0.91 3.38 10.25
N VAL A 153 0.27 3.91 10.56
CA VAL A 153 0.76 4.04 11.93
C VAL A 153 -0.12 5.02 12.73
N GLU A 154 -0.48 6.16 12.15
CA GLU A 154 -1.37 7.14 12.78
C GLU A 154 -2.78 6.58 13.02
N ALA A 155 -3.33 5.85 12.04
CA ALA A 155 -4.61 5.17 12.18
C ALA A 155 -4.56 4.05 13.24
N ALA A 156 -3.44 3.34 13.37
CA ALA A 156 -3.24 2.35 14.42
C ALA A 156 -3.13 3.03 15.81
N MET A 157 -2.42 4.16 15.89
CA MET A 157 -2.27 4.93 17.12
C MET A 157 -3.59 5.57 17.58
N SER A 158 -4.42 6.05 16.66
CA SER A 158 -5.74 6.59 17.01
C SER A 158 -6.69 5.50 17.50
N LYS A 159 -6.69 4.32 16.86
CA LYS A 159 -7.43 3.14 17.33
C LYS A 159 -6.95 2.70 18.72
N ALA A 160 -5.64 2.57 18.93
CA ALA A 160 -5.07 2.21 20.23
C ALA A 160 -5.45 3.21 21.35
N LYS A 161 -5.51 4.52 21.06
CA LYS A 161 -5.99 5.52 22.01
C LYS A 161 -7.47 5.36 22.35
N ILE A 162 -8.32 5.06 21.35
CA ILE A 162 -9.75 4.82 21.56
C ILE A 162 -9.96 3.55 22.39
N ASP A 163 -9.23 2.48 22.10
CA ASP A 163 -9.32 1.23 22.83
C ASP A 163 -8.84 1.41 24.28
N ALA A 164 -7.73 2.10 24.50
CA ALA A 164 -7.26 2.44 25.85
C ALA A 164 -8.28 3.29 26.63
N ALA A 165 -8.97 4.23 25.96
CA ALA A 165 -10.04 5.01 26.58
C ALA A 165 -11.30 4.19 26.89
N ARG A 166 -11.55 3.11 26.15
CA ARG A 166 -12.71 2.22 26.35
C ARG A 166 -12.54 1.33 27.58
N PHE A 167 -11.32 0.87 27.88
CA PHE A 167 -11.07 0.02 29.06
C PHE A 167 -10.97 0.79 30.37
N THR A 168 -10.51 2.05 30.35
CA THR A 168 -10.29 2.83 31.58
C THR A 168 -11.59 3.32 32.24
N LYS A 169 -12.61 3.69 31.47
CA LYS A 169 -13.88 4.22 32.02
C LYS A 169 -14.71 3.21 32.84
N PRO A 170 -15.00 1.99 32.34
CA PRO A 170 -15.81 1.03 33.10
C PRO A 170 -15.07 0.48 34.33
N ALA A 171 -13.75 0.33 34.25
CA ALA A 171 -12.95 -0.13 35.39
C ALA A 171 -13.00 0.85 36.57
N VAL A 172 -12.89 2.16 36.30
CA VAL A 172 -12.98 3.20 37.35
C VAL A 172 -14.40 3.28 37.92
N VAL A 173 -15.45 3.22 37.09
CA VAL A 173 -16.84 3.23 37.56
C VAL A 173 -17.14 1.99 38.40
N GLY A 174 -16.67 0.82 37.97
CA GLY A 174 -16.80 -0.43 38.73
C GLY A 174 -16.10 -0.38 40.08
N ALA A 175 -14.86 0.12 40.13
CA ALA A 175 -14.12 0.27 41.38
C ALA A 175 -14.78 1.26 42.35
N VAL A 176 -15.28 2.41 41.86
CA VAL A 176 -16.01 3.38 42.68
C VAL A 176 -17.33 2.79 43.18
N GLY A 177 -18.07 2.08 42.32
CA GLY A 177 -19.31 1.41 42.71
C GLY A 177 -19.11 0.36 43.81
N LEU A 178 -18.06 -0.47 43.69
CA LEU A 178 -17.68 -1.45 44.70
C LEU A 178 -17.33 -0.77 46.04
N TYR A 179 -16.60 0.34 46.00
CA TYR A 179 -16.24 1.11 47.19
C TYR A 179 -17.48 1.69 47.89
N VAL A 180 -18.41 2.30 47.14
CA VAL A 180 -19.66 2.85 47.70
C VAL A 180 -20.51 1.75 48.33
N LEU A 181 -20.61 0.57 47.70
CA LEU A 181 -21.31 -0.58 48.29
C LEU A 181 -20.63 -1.07 49.58
N ALA A 182 -19.31 -1.17 49.61
CA ALA A 182 -18.57 -1.57 50.80
C ALA A 182 -18.78 -0.60 51.96
N VAL A 183 -18.69 0.71 51.71
CA VAL A 183 -18.96 1.76 52.72
C VAL A 183 -20.42 1.71 53.18
N GLY A 184 -21.37 1.55 52.25
CA GLY A 184 -22.79 1.42 52.56
C GLY A 184 -23.11 0.21 53.44
N ALA A 185 -22.48 -0.94 53.18
CA ALA A 185 -22.63 -2.14 53.98
C ALA A 185 -22.10 -1.95 55.42
N VAL A 186 -20.95 -1.29 55.57
CA VAL A 186 -20.40 -0.95 56.89
C VAL A 186 -21.32 0.01 57.65
N ALA A 187 -21.85 1.04 56.99
CA ALA A 187 -22.78 2.00 57.60
C ALA A 187 -24.10 1.34 58.03
N ALA A 188 -24.67 0.46 57.20
CA ALA A 188 -25.87 -0.31 57.53
C ALA A 188 -25.64 -1.22 58.75
N PHE A 189 -24.46 -1.86 58.81
CA PHE A 189 -24.08 -2.70 59.94
C PHE A 189 -23.97 -1.92 61.26
N ILE A 190 -23.39 -0.72 61.24
CA ILE A 190 -23.29 0.16 62.41
C ILE A 190 -24.67 0.67 62.84
N GLY A 191 -25.54 1.05 61.90
CA GLY A 191 -26.86 1.61 62.21
C GLY A 191 -27.89 0.60 62.70
N ILE A 192 -27.84 -0.64 62.20
CA ILE A 192 -28.81 -1.70 62.53
C ILE A 192 -28.36 -2.52 63.74
N GLY A 193 -27.06 -2.57 64.03
CA GLY A 193 -26.48 -3.35 65.13
C GLY A 193 -27.08 -3.12 66.53
N PRO A 194 -27.45 -1.89 66.93
CA PRO A 194 -28.05 -1.65 68.25
C PRO A 194 -29.45 -2.26 68.43
N ILE A 195 -30.18 -2.49 67.33
CA ILE A 195 -31.59 -2.90 67.36
C ILE A 195 -31.73 -4.44 67.46
N LEU A 196 -30.71 -5.19 67.01
CA LEU A 196 -30.78 -6.67 66.89
C LEU A 196 -30.17 -7.46 68.07
N GLY A 197 -29.85 -6.80 69.19
CA GLY A 197 -29.43 -7.49 70.41
C GLY A 197 -27.96 -7.95 70.42
N THR A 198 -27.42 -8.11 71.63
CA THR A 198 -25.99 -8.25 71.92
C THR A 198 -25.37 -9.60 71.50
N GLU A 199 -26.17 -10.59 71.14
CA GLU A 199 -25.72 -11.93 70.71
C GLU A 199 -25.03 -11.92 69.34
N LEU A 200 -25.38 -10.99 68.44
CA LEU A 200 -24.71 -10.85 67.12
C LEU A 200 -23.38 -10.08 67.17
N SER A 201 -23.00 -9.54 68.33
CA SER A 201 -21.82 -8.68 68.48
C SER A 201 -20.48 -9.42 68.37
N GLN A 202 -20.45 -10.74 68.61
CA GLN A 202 -19.24 -11.54 68.43
C GLN A 202 -18.96 -11.85 66.94
N LEU A 203 -20.01 -12.14 66.15
CA LEU A 203 -19.88 -12.35 64.71
C LEU A 203 -19.54 -11.04 63.96
N GLY A 204 -20.02 -9.90 64.48
CA GLY A 204 -19.75 -8.57 63.92
C GLY A 204 -18.29 -8.12 64.02
N LYS A 205 -17.56 -8.53 65.06
CA LYS A 205 -16.15 -8.16 65.25
C LYS A 205 -15.22 -8.78 64.20
N SER A 206 -15.48 -10.03 63.79
CA SER A 206 -14.72 -10.69 62.71
C SER A 206 -14.97 -10.07 61.34
N ILE A 207 -16.21 -9.64 61.05
CA ILE A 207 -16.56 -9.01 59.77
C ILE A 207 -16.02 -7.58 59.69
N LEU A 208 -16.05 -6.83 60.80
CA LEU A 208 -15.52 -5.47 60.87
C LEU A 208 -13.99 -5.43 60.68
N GLY A 209 -13.27 -6.44 61.16
CA GLY A 209 -11.83 -6.63 60.90
C GLY A 209 -11.53 -6.89 59.41
N GLY A 210 -12.35 -7.69 58.73
CA GLY A 210 -12.23 -7.91 57.29
C GLY A 210 -12.55 -6.66 56.45
N ALA A 211 -13.60 -5.93 56.81
CA ALA A 211 -14.02 -4.73 56.09
C ALA A 211 -13.02 -3.56 56.24
N THR A 212 -12.39 -3.41 57.40
CA THR A 212 -11.34 -2.40 57.62
C THR A 212 -10.06 -2.72 56.88
N ALA A 213 -9.68 -4.01 56.79
CA ALA A 213 -8.56 -4.44 55.96
C ALA A 213 -8.80 -4.15 54.47
N ILE A 214 -10.01 -4.40 53.96
CA ILE A 214 -10.37 -4.07 52.56
C ILE A 214 -10.35 -2.55 52.33
N ALA A 215 -10.89 -1.74 53.26
CA ALA A 215 -10.88 -0.29 53.14
C ALA A 215 -9.46 0.33 53.10
N LEU A 216 -8.47 -0.30 53.74
CA LEU A 216 -7.06 0.10 53.68
C LEU A 216 -6.35 -0.34 52.39
N ILE A 217 -6.78 -1.44 51.76
CA ILE A 217 -6.14 -1.98 50.54
C ILE A 217 -6.66 -1.28 49.27
N VAL A 218 -7.95 -0.90 49.22
CA VAL A 218 -8.54 -0.24 48.03
C VAL A 218 -7.81 1.04 47.58
N PRO A 219 -7.37 1.97 48.45
CA PRO A 219 -6.65 3.17 47.99
C PRO A 219 -5.25 2.89 47.42
N VAL A 220 -4.67 1.69 47.66
CA VAL A 220 -3.36 1.31 47.10
C VAL A 220 -3.44 0.96 45.61
N PHE A 221 -4.60 0.48 45.14
CA PHE A 221 -4.80 0.07 43.75
C PHE A 221 -5.48 1.12 42.86
N VAL A 222 -6.01 2.21 43.43
CA VAL A 222 -6.60 3.30 42.64
C VAL A 222 -5.52 4.36 42.37
N PRO A 223 -5.12 4.58 41.11
CA PRO A 223 -4.04 5.51 40.80
C PRO A 223 -4.38 6.92 41.29
N ILE A 224 -3.53 7.46 42.17
CA ILE A 224 -3.58 8.80 42.80
C ILE A 224 -4.12 9.94 41.90
N PRO A 225 -3.77 10.06 40.60
CA PRO A 225 -4.33 11.13 39.76
C PRO A 225 -5.86 11.06 39.58
N THR A 226 -6.48 9.88 39.68
CA THR A 226 -7.95 9.73 39.59
C THR A 226 -8.67 10.23 40.84
N LEU A 227 -8.07 10.03 42.02
CA LEU A 227 -8.61 10.54 43.29
C LEU A 227 -8.62 12.07 43.35
N LYS A 228 -7.61 12.75 42.79
CA LYS A 228 -7.59 14.22 42.70
C LYS A 228 -8.74 14.76 41.84
N LYS A 229 -9.00 14.15 40.68
CA LYS A 229 -10.14 14.54 39.81
C LYS A 229 -11.49 14.22 40.44
N LEU A 230 -11.59 13.10 41.16
CA LEU A 230 -12.82 12.75 41.87
C LEU A 230 -13.09 13.74 43.02
N LYS A 231 -12.05 14.10 43.80
CA LYS A 231 -12.16 15.04 44.92
C LYS A 231 -12.61 16.43 44.44
N SER A 232 -12.04 16.94 43.34
CA SER A 232 -12.46 18.24 42.80
C SER A 232 -13.88 18.20 42.22
N GLY A 233 -14.25 17.12 41.53
CA GLY A 233 -15.61 16.94 40.99
C GLY A 233 -16.68 16.77 42.07
N LEU A 234 -16.38 16.04 43.15
CA LEU A 234 -17.30 15.83 44.26
C LEU A 234 -17.49 17.11 45.08
N ALA A 235 -16.39 17.85 45.34
CA ALA A 235 -16.46 19.13 46.06
C ALA A 235 -17.34 20.15 45.33
N SER A 236 -17.24 20.23 44.00
CA SER A 236 -18.10 21.09 43.18
C SER A 236 -19.59 20.71 43.30
N LYS A 237 -19.93 19.42 43.17
CA LYS A 237 -21.32 18.96 43.25
C LYS A 237 -21.94 19.07 44.64
N VAL A 238 -21.16 18.80 45.68
CA VAL A 238 -21.61 18.98 47.07
C VAL A 238 -21.87 20.46 47.34
N HIS A 239 -21.00 21.35 46.86
CA HIS A 239 -21.20 22.80 47.03
C HIS A 239 -22.46 23.29 46.29
N GLU A 240 -22.71 22.80 45.08
CA GLU A 240 -23.93 23.12 44.31
C GLU A 240 -25.20 22.60 45.01
N TRP A 241 -25.13 21.38 45.56
CA TRP A 241 -26.24 20.77 46.30
C TRP A 241 -26.56 21.54 47.58
N ILE A 242 -25.55 21.92 48.38
CA ILE A 242 -25.72 22.74 49.58
C ILE A 242 -26.35 24.09 49.21
N TYR A 243 -25.90 24.72 48.12
CA TYR A 243 -26.47 25.99 47.66
C TYR A 243 -27.96 25.86 47.29
N LYS A 244 -28.33 24.77 46.58
CA LYS A 244 -29.72 24.46 46.23
C LYS A 244 -30.58 24.16 47.47
N CYS A 245 -30.04 23.46 48.46
CA CYS A 245 -30.75 23.19 49.72
C CYS A 245 -31.00 24.47 50.54
N ILE A 246 -30.02 25.37 50.64
CA ILE A 246 -30.16 26.65 51.35
C ILE A 246 -31.15 27.57 50.63
N LEU A 247 -31.13 27.61 49.29
CA LEU A 247 -32.11 28.37 48.50
C LEU A 247 -33.53 27.83 48.67
N ARG A 248 -33.69 26.51 48.77
CA ARG A 248 -35.00 25.87 48.96
C ARG A 248 -35.56 26.09 50.37
N SER A 249 -34.71 26.17 51.40
CA SER A 249 -35.19 26.47 52.77
C SER A 249 -35.68 27.92 52.91
N ARG A 250 -35.02 28.90 52.26
CA ARG A 250 -35.47 30.31 52.27
C ARG A 250 -36.81 30.55 51.57
N HIS A 251 -37.23 29.66 50.68
CA HIS A 251 -38.52 29.78 50.00
C HIS A 251 -39.70 29.22 50.80
N LEU A 252 -39.45 28.52 51.91
CA LEU A 252 -40.47 27.97 52.81
C LEU A 252 -40.82 28.89 53.99
N ASP A 253 -40.02 29.95 54.22
CA ASP A 253 -40.22 30.96 55.28
C ASP A 253 -40.91 32.25 54.79
N LYS A 254 -41.53 32.24 53.61
CA LYS A 254 -42.40 33.31 53.09
C LYS A 254 -43.78 32.76 52.79
#